data_AF-A0A944FUS7-F1
#
_entry.id   AF-A0A944FUS7-F1
#
_cell.length_a   1.000
_cell.length_b   1.000
_cell.length_c   1.000
_cell.angle_alpha   90.00
_cell.angle_beta   90.00
_cell.angle_gamma   90.00
#
_symmetry.space_group_name_H-M   'P 1'
#
loop_
_entity.id
_entity.type
_entity.pdbx_description
1 polymer ?
#
loop_
_entity_poly.entity_id
_entity_poly.type
_entity_poly.pdbx_seq_one_letter_code
_entity_poly.pdbx_strand_id
1 'polypeptide(L)'
;MASTNFSVRMDSDIKKQCETLYGELGMNLTTAINVFLRQSLRVGGFPFEVRLDQPNKETIAAILEAERIAKDPTIKNYSDVEEALRELKR
;
A
#
# COMPACT_ATOMS: atom_id res chain seq x y z
N MET A 1 -6.28 31.46 2.14
CA MET A 1 -6.83 30.19 1.63
C MET A 1 -8.14 29.95 2.35
N ALA A 2 -9.18 29.49 1.65
CA ALA A 2 -10.45 29.17 2.28
C ALA A 2 -10.27 27.94 3.19
N SER A 3 -10.77 28.03 4.43
CA SER A 3 -10.81 26.91 5.36
C SER A 3 -12.18 26.23 5.29
N THR A 4 -12.20 24.90 5.30
CA THR A 4 -13.44 24.11 5.34
C THR A 4 -13.38 23.17 6.54
N ASN A 5 -14.53 22.96 7.18
CA ASN A 5 -14.63 22.05 8.31
C ASN A 5 -14.55 20.59 7.83
N PHE A 6 -13.76 19.78 8.53
CA PHE A 6 -13.62 18.35 8.29
C PHE A 6 -13.97 17.60 9.59
N SER A 7 -14.94 16.70 9.52
CA SER A 7 -15.41 15.90 10.66
C SER A 7 -15.32 14.43 10.35
N VAL A 8 -14.74 13.65 11.25
CA VAL A 8 -14.52 12.21 11.12
C VAL A 8 -15.01 11.54 12.39
N ARG A 9 -15.79 10.46 12.26
CA ARG A 9 -16.14 9.60 13.38
C ARG A 9 -14.97 8.68 13.70
N MET A 10 -14.64 8.58 14.99
CA MET A 10 -13.56 7.77 15.50
C MET A 10 -13.99 7.15 16.83
N ASP A 11 -13.50 5.96 17.10
CA ASP A 11 -13.61 5.34 18.41
C ASP A 11 -12.95 6.23 19.49
N SER A 12 -13.56 6.30 20.67
CA SER A 12 -13.10 7.20 21.74
C SER A 12 -11.74 6.79 22.30
N ASP A 13 -11.45 5.49 22.36
CA ASP A 13 -10.20 4.98 22.92
C ASP A 13 -9.07 5.17 21.90
N ILE A 14 -9.34 4.90 20.62
CA ILE A 14 -8.40 5.21 19.53
C ILE A 14 -8.05 6.71 19.53
N LYS A 15 -9.06 7.58 19.64
CA LYS A 15 -8.86 9.03 19.69
C LYS A 15 -7.90 9.41 20.82
N LYS A 16 -8.15 8.89 22.03
CA LYS A 16 -7.33 9.19 23.21
C LYS A 16 -5.89 8.69 23.04
N GLN A 17 -5.71 7.50 22.48
CA GLN A 17 -4.37 6.95 22.19
C GLN A 17 -3.61 7.82 21.19
N CYS A 18 -4.26 8.25 20.11
CA CYS A 18 -3.64 9.15 19.14
C CYS A 18 -3.32 10.52 19.73
N GLU A 19 -4.21 11.10 20.54
CA GLU A 19 -3.94 12.39 21.21
C GLU A 19 -2.72 12.32 22.13
N THR A 20 -2.57 11.23 22.91
CA THR A 20 -1.37 11.01 23.73
C THR A 20 -0.12 10.88 22.85
N LEU A 21 -0.14 9.99 21.86
CA LEU A 21 0.99 9.74 20.97
C LEU A 21 1.47 11.01 20.27
N TYR A 22 0.56 11.75 19.65
CA TYR A 22 0.93 12.98 18.95
C TYR A 22 1.32 14.10 19.92
N GLY A 23 0.73 14.13 21.12
CA GLY A 23 1.15 15.03 22.21
C GLY A 23 2.60 14.82 22.63
N GLU A 24 3.03 13.56 22.76
CA GLU A 24 4.44 13.21 23.01
C GLU A 24 5.37 13.64 21.86
N LEU A 25 4.86 13.63 20.62
CA LEU A 25 5.56 14.15 19.44
C LEU A 25 5.47 15.68 19.28
N GLY A 26 4.86 16.39 20.24
CA GLY A 26 4.77 17.84 20.24
C GLY A 26 3.73 18.42 19.28
N MET A 27 2.71 17.65 18.88
CA MET A 27 1.66 18.12 17.97
C MET A 27 0.26 17.66 18.39
N ASN A 28 -0.77 18.41 18.03
CA ASN A 28 -2.15 17.99 18.26
C ASN A 28 -2.67 17.10 17.12
N LEU A 29 -3.75 16.36 17.38
CA LEU A 29 -4.35 15.44 16.43
C LEU A 29 -4.79 16.12 15.12
N THR A 30 -5.30 17.35 15.20
CA THR A 30 -5.69 18.14 14.02
C THR A 30 -4.49 18.45 13.12
N THR A 31 -3.33 18.75 13.70
CA THR A 31 -2.09 19.00 12.96
C THR A 31 -1.60 17.72 12.30
N ALA A 32 -1.61 16.60 13.02
CA ALA A 32 -1.25 15.29 12.49
C ALA A 32 -2.13 14.88 11.29
N ILE A 33 -3.45 15.08 11.38
CA ILE A 33 -4.39 14.80 10.27
C ILE A 33 -4.07 15.68 9.05
N ASN A 34 -3.78 16.98 9.25
CA ASN A 34 -3.41 17.87 8.15
C ASN A 34 -2.08 17.47 7.50
N VAL A 35 -1.10 17.03 8.29
CA VAL A 35 0.17 16.51 7.77
C VAL A 35 -0.07 15.24 6.96
N PHE A 36 -0.87 14.31 7.48
CA PHE A 36 -1.27 13.08 6.78
C PHE A 36 -1.88 13.40 5.41
N LEU A 37 -2.90 14.25 5.34
CA LEU A 37 -3.58 14.59 4.09
C LEU A 37 -2.64 15.27 3.08
N ARG A 38 -1.77 16.17 3.54
CA ARG A 38 -0.76 16.80 2.68
C ARG A 38 0.25 15.80 2.15
N GLN A 39 0.64 14.83 2.98
CA GLN A 39 1.52 13.75 2.53
C GLN A 39 0.85 12.86 1.50
N SER A 40 -0.43 12.49 1.71
CA SER A 40 -1.18 11.68 0.75
C SER A 40 -1.23 12.35 -0.63
N LEU A 41 -1.47 13.66 -0.67
CA LEU A 41 -1.44 14.42 -1.92
C LEU A 41 -0.05 14.46 -2.55
N ARG A 42 1.02 14.56 -1.75
CA ARG A 42 2.40 14.61 -2.26
C ARG A 42 2.83 13.30 -2.90
N VAL A 43 2.43 12.16 -2.32
CA VAL A 43 2.84 10.83 -2.81
C VAL A 43 1.83 10.22 -3.79
N GLY A 44 0.65 10.84 -3.97
CA GLY A 44 -0.41 10.33 -4.84
C GLY A 44 -1.11 9.06 -4.29
N GLY A 45 -1.12 8.87 -2.98
CA GLY A 45 -1.60 7.63 -2.35
C GLY A 45 -1.58 7.70 -0.82
N PHE A 46 -1.60 6.55 -0.14
CA PHE A 46 -1.42 6.53 1.31
C PHE A 46 0.05 6.88 1.65
N PRO A 47 0.30 7.72 2.68
CA PRO A 47 1.64 8.18 3.03
C PRO A 47 2.43 7.16 3.86
N PHE A 48 1.97 5.91 3.85
CA PHE A 48 2.62 4.76 4.40
C PHE A 48 2.18 3.54 3.60
N GLU A 49 2.90 2.44 3.74
CA GLU A 49 2.60 1.24 2.99
C GLU A 49 1.37 0.53 3.54
N VAL A 50 0.32 0.43 2.72
CA VAL A 50 -0.90 -0.29 3.09
C VAL A 50 -0.75 -1.73 2.65
N ARG A 51 -0.16 -2.56 3.52
CA ARG A 51 -0.02 -4.00 3.30
C ARG A 51 -1.04 -4.77 4.12
N LEU A 52 -1.59 -5.82 3.51
CA LEU A 52 -2.09 -6.97 4.26
C LEU A 52 -0.90 -7.90 4.46
N ASP A 53 -0.70 -8.44 5.66
CA ASP A 53 0.42 -9.38 5.94
C ASP A 53 0.38 -10.62 5.04
N GLN A 54 -0.77 -10.89 4.41
CA GLN A 54 -0.92 -11.86 3.35
C GLN A 54 -1.26 -11.18 2.02
N PRO A 55 -0.64 -11.61 0.90
CA PRO A 55 -1.05 -11.19 -0.42
C PRO A 55 -2.54 -11.50 -0.64
N ASN A 56 -3.21 -10.72 -1.48
CA ASN A 56 -4.61 -10.99 -1.80
C ASN A 56 -4.73 -12.35 -2.53
N LYS A 57 -5.96 -12.88 -2.62
CA LYS A 57 -6.22 -14.20 -3.23
C LYS A 57 -5.68 -14.31 -4.66
N GLU A 58 -5.72 -13.22 -5.42
CA GLU A 58 -5.23 -13.17 -6.80
C GLU A 58 -3.70 -13.31 -6.84
N THR A 59 -2.99 -12.57 -6.00
CA THR A 59 -1.53 -12.67 -5.87
C THR A 59 -1.11 -14.05 -5.37
N ILE A 60 -1.83 -14.64 -4.42
CA ILE A 60 -1.56 -16.02 -3.96
C ILE A 60 -1.73 -17.01 -5.12
N ALA A 61 -2.82 -16.90 -5.90
CA ALA A 61 -3.05 -17.77 -7.04
C ALA A 61 -1.95 -17.63 -8.11
N ALA A 62 -1.54 -16.39 -8.41
CA ALA A 62 -0.47 -16.11 -9.36
C ALA A 62 0.88 -16.70 -8.91
N ILE A 63 1.20 -16.64 -7.60
CA ILE A 63 2.42 -17.27 -7.04
C ILE A 63 2.36 -18.80 -7.21
N LEU A 64 1.24 -19.44 -6.86
CA LEU A 64 1.08 -20.89 -7.00
C LEU A 64 1.15 -21.34 -8.46
N GLU A 65 0.55 -20.56 -9.36
CA GLU A 65 0.63 -20.80 -10.80
C GLU A 65 2.06 -20.66 -11.32
N ALA A 66 2.76 -19.59 -10.93
CA ALA A 66 4.16 -19.36 -11.31
C ALA A 66 5.07 -20.51 -10.83
N GLU A 67 4.88 -20.99 -9.59
CA GLU A 67 5.61 -22.15 -9.08
C GLU A 67 5.31 -23.44 -9.85
N ARG A 68 4.04 -23.64 -10.25
CA ARG A 68 3.65 -24.78 -11.09
C ARG A 68 4.33 -24.70 -12.45
N ILE A 69 4.31 -23.52 -13.07
CA ILE A 69 4.91 -23.28 -14.38
C ILE A 69 6.43 -23.49 -14.33
N ALA A 70 7.09 -22.97 -13.31
CA ALA A 70 8.54 -23.09 -13.15
C ALA A 70 9.03 -24.54 -13.00
N LYS A 71 8.18 -25.44 -12.48
CA LYS A 71 8.49 -26.86 -12.28
C LYS A 71 8.01 -27.76 -13.43
N ASP A 72 7.23 -27.22 -14.35
CA ASP A 72 6.65 -27.98 -15.46
C ASP A 72 7.59 -27.94 -16.68
N PRO A 73 8.28 -29.05 -17.01
CA PRO A 73 9.23 -29.06 -18.13
C PRO A 73 8.54 -28.96 -19.50
N THR A 74 7.21 -29.06 -19.55
CA THR A 74 6.44 -28.96 -20.79
C THR A 74 6.07 -27.52 -21.15
N ILE A 75 6.24 -26.58 -20.22
CA ILE A 75 5.93 -25.17 -20.45
C ILE A 75 7.14 -24.46 -21.06
N LYS A 76 6.86 -23.58 -22.03
CA LYS A 76 7.87 -22.84 -22.78
C LYS A 76 8.71 -22.00 -21.82
N ASN A 77 9.98 -22.36 -21.71
CA ASN A 77 10.99 -21.62 -20.97
C ASN A 77 11.85 -20.80 -21.94
N TYR A 78 12.34 -19.66 -21.48
CA TYR A 78 13.22 -18.80 -22.24
C TYR A 78 14.61 -18.83 -21.60
N SER A 79 15.63 -19.19 -22.37
CA SER A 79 17.03 -19.16 -21.92
C SER A 79 17.69 -17.80 -22.15
N ASP A 80 17.06 -16.93 -22.95
CA ASP A 80 17.51 -15.58 -23.26
C ASP A 80 16.48 -14.53 -22.83
N VAL A 81 16.96 -13.46 -22.20
CA VAL A 81 16.11 -12.41 -21.64
C VAL A 81 15.47 -11.56 -22.74
N GLU A 82 16.15 -11.35 -23.89
CA GLU A 82 15.55 -10.58 -24.98
C GLU A 82 14.40 -11.36 -25.63
N GLU A 83 14.55 -12.67 -25.80
CA GLU A 83 13.48 -13.53 -26.32
C GLU A 83 12.23 -13.46 -25.41
N ALA A 84 12.42 -13.58 -24.09
CA ALA A 84 11.33 -13.49 -23.14
C ALA A 84 10.60 -12.14 -23.23
N LEU A 85 11.33 -11.02 -23.32
CA LEU A 85 10.75 -9.67 -23.43
C LEU A 85 10.06 -9.42 -24.76
N ARG A 86 10.51 -10.07 -25.86
CA ARG A 86 9.84 -9.97 -27.18
C ARG A 86 8.47 -10.64 -27.15
N GLU A 87 8.34 -11.79 -26.52
CA GLU A 87 7.06 -12.49 -26.38
C GLU A 87 6.11 -11.76 -25.43
N LEU A 88 6.62 -11.13 -24.37
CA LEU A 88 5.82 -10.36 -23.40
C LEU A 88 5.22 -9.06 -23.99
N LYS A 89 5.87 -8.49 -25.01
CA LYS A 89 5.43 -7.26 -25.69
C LYS A 89 4.53 -7.53 -26.89
N ARG A 90 4.25 -8.79 -27.19
CA ARG A 90 3.44 -9.21 -28.33
C ARG A 90 1.94 -9.08 -28.02
#